data_AF-A0A3N5QHF4-F1
#
_entry.id   AF-A0A3N5QHF4-F1
#
_cell.length_a   1.000
_cell.length_b   1.000
_cell.length_c   1.000
_cell.angle_alpha   90.00
_cell.angle_beta   90.00
_cell.angle_gamma   90.00
#
_symmetry.space_group_name_H-M   'P 1'
#
loop_
_entity.id
_entity.type
_entity.pdbx_description
1 polymer ?
#
loop_
_entity_poly.entity_id
_entity_poly.type
_entity_poly.pdbx_seq_one_letter_code
_entity_poly.pdbx_strand_id
1 'polypeptide(L)' 'MSDREIYLDYAATAPVDPQVAAAMCECMTREHGNPSSSH' A
#
# COMPACT_ATOMS: atom_id res chain seq x y z
N MET A 1 8.24 29.42 -10.07
CA MET A 1 8.50 28.56 -8.89
C MET A 1 7.34 27.58 -8.86
N SER A 2 7.58 26.30 -9.10
CA SER A 2 6.50 25.30 -9.17
C SER A 2 5.87 25.16 -7.80
N ASP A 3 4.57 25.43 -7.73
CA ASP A 3 3.76 25.33 -6.52
C ASP A 3 3.67 23.86 -6.12
N ARG A 4 4.35 23.49 -5.02
CA ARG A 4 4.37 22.10 -4.56
C ARG A 4 3.18 21.89 -3.63
N GLU A 5 2.31 20.96 -3.98
CA GLU A 5 1.19 20.58 -3.13
C GLU A 5 1.69 20.03 -1.79
N ILE A 6 1.10 20.50 -0.69
CA ILE A 6 1.41 20.06 0.68
C ILE A 6 0.17 19.35 1.23
N TYR A 7 0.33 18.09 1.61
CA TYR A 7 -0.74 17.28 2.21
C TYR A 7 -0.72 17.42 3.74
N LEU A 8 -1.77 18.01 4.32
CA LEU A 8 -1.87 18.32 5.76
C LEU A 8 -3.02 17.59 6.48
N ASP A 9 -3.67 16.61 5.84
CA ASP A 9 -4.83 15.90 6.40
C ASP A 9 -4.52 14.44 6.79
N TYR A 10 -3.41 14.24 7.52
CA TYR A 10 -3.00 12.92 8.03
C TYR A 10 -4.01 12.30 9.01
N ALA A 11 -4.93 13.10 9.56
CA ALA A 11 -5.96 12.62 10.47
C ALA A 11 -7.10 11.90 9.73
N ALA A 12 -7.41 12.29 8.49
CA ALA A 12 -8.41 11.62 7.67
C ALA A 12 -7.85 10.35 7.00
N THR A 13 -6.66 10.44 6.40
CA THR A 13 -5.96 9.30 5.79
C THR A 13 -4.48 9.63 5.60
N ALA A 14 -3.66 8.64 5.27
CA ALA A 14 -2.24 8.80 5.04
C ALA A 14 -1.82 8.16 3.70
N PRO A 15 -0.82 8.71 3.02
CA PRO A 15 -0.16 8.01 1.93
C PRO A 15 0.36 6.65 2.39
N VAL A 16 0.26 5.63 1.54
CA VAL A 16 0.79 4.31 1.83
C VAL A 16 2.32 4.39 1.92
N ASP A 17 2.90 3.87 3.01
CA ASP A 17 4.35 3.76 3.13
C ASP A 17 4.90 2.87 1.99
N PRO A 18 5.99 3.27 1.30
CA PRO A 18 6.55 2.49 0.20
C PRO A 18 6.87 1.02 0.57
N GLN A 19 7.26 0.75 1.82
CA GLN A 19 7.53 -0.62 2.28
C GLN A 19 6.26 -1.45 2.40
N VAL A 20 5.16 -0.84 2.84
CA VAL A 20 3.84 -1.49 2.88
C VAL A 20 3.36 -1.79 1.46
N ALA A 21 3.51 -0.84 0.54
CA ALA A 21 3.15 -1.05 -0.87
C ALA A 21 3.94 -2.22 -1.49
N ALA A 22 5.25 -2.29 -1.24
CA ALA A 22 6.10 -3.37 -1.74
C ALA A 22 5.68 -4.75 -1.19
N ALA A 23 5.44 -4.86 0.11
CA ALA A 23 5.00 -6.11 0.73
C ALA A 23 3.64 -6.57 0.19
N MET A 24 2.68 -5.65 0.04
CA MET A 24 1.37 -5.98 -0.53
C MET A 24 1.45 -6.42 -1.99
N CYS A 25 2.28 -5.76 -2.80
CA CYS A 25 2.53 -6.18 -4.17
C CYS A 25 3.12 -7.61 -4.23
N GLU A 26 3.99 -7.99 -3.29
CA GLU A 26 4.52 -9.35 -3.21
C GLU A 26 3.42 -10.38 -2.95
N CYS A 27 2.57 -10.15 -1.94
CA CYS A 27 1.43 -11.03 -1.65
C CYS A 27 0.51 -11.18 -2.88
N MET A 28 0.22 -10.09 -3.58
CA MET A 28 -0.67 -10.10 -4.74
C MET A 28 -0.09 -10.80 -5.98
N THR A 29 1.23 -10.82 -6.12
CA THR A 29 1.89 -11.31 -7.36
C THR A 29 2.56 -12.67 -7.21
N ARG A 30 2.97 -13.04 -5.98
CA ARG A 30 3.68 -14.30 -5.71
C ARG A 30 2.83 -15.31 -4.92
N GLU A 31 2.00 -14.84 -3.98
CA GLU A 31 1.19 -15.69 -3.11
C GLU A 31 -0.32 -15.59 -3.46
N HIS A 32 -0.68 -16.06 -4.65
CA HIS A 32 -2.02 -15.88 -5.23
C HIS A 32 -3.05 -16.97 -4.84
N GLY A 33 -2.88 -17.60 -3.68
CA GLY A 33 -3.74 -18.68 -3.17
C GLY A 33 -4.88 -18.18 -2.29
N ASN A 34 -5.99 -18.92 -2.23
CA ASN A 34 -6.99 -18.66 -1.20
C ASN A 34 -6.44 -19.14 0.15
N PRO A 35 -6.29 -18.25 1.16
CA PRO A 35 -5.69 -18.62 2.45
C PRO A 35 -6.51 -19.66 3.22
N SER A 36 -7.80 -19.82 2.91
CA SER A 36 -8.69 -20.80 3.52
C SER A 36 -8.75 -22.12 2.75
N SER A 37 -8.09 -22.24 1.60
CA SER A 37 -7.97 -23.51 0.90
C SER A 37 -6.99 -24.40 1.65
N SER A 38 -7.49 -25.48 2.25
CA SER A 38 -6.68 -26.59 2.71
C SER A 38 -6.10 -27.30 1.48
N HIS A 39 -4.83 -27.04 1.18
CA HIS A 39 -4.04 -27.93 0.34
C HIS A 39 -3.78 -29.25 1.07
#